data_AF-A0A0F9EML6-F1
#
_entry.id   AF-A0A0F9EML6-F1
#
_cell.length_a   1.000
_cell.length_b   1.000
_cell.length_c   1.000
_cell.angle_alpha   90.00
_cell.angle_beta   90.00
_cell.angle_gamma   90.00
#
_symmetry.space_group_name_H-M   'P 1'
#
loop_
_entity.id
_entity.type
_entity.pdbx_description
1 polymer ?
#
loop_
_entity_poly.entity_id
_entity_poly.type
_entity_poly.pdbx_seq_one_letter_code
_entity_poly.pdbx_strand_id
1 'polypeptide(L)'
;QDQIRNLADQGFEIGAHTYGHPMDLKILNDEQLELQIVDCRKFLQEIARQSINWFCYPRGRYDDRVKGFVERAGFKKARTTAVEIPWALDRLALPTSIHCYNRKEYKGKDWLRYAKYWIKFLDGNFKAPANEVHIWGHAWEIDKYGDWEKLEKLFKWISRKYL
;
A
#
# COMPACT_ATOMS: atom_id res chain seq x y z
N GLN A 1 5.13 -16.33 -10.55
CA GLN A 1 3.72 -16.75 -10.37
C GLN A 1 3.56 -17.62 -9.12
N ASP A 2 4.44 -18.61 -8.90
CA ASP A 2 4.30 -19.52 -7.75
C ASP A 2 4.40 -18.84 -6.38
N GLN A 3 5.25 -17.82 -6.22
CA GLN A 3 5.31 -17.04 -4.97
C GLN A 3 4.00 -16.31 -4.66
N ILE A 4 3.30 -15.79 -5.68
CA ILE A 4 2.00 -15.14 -5.50
C ILE A 4 0.96 -16.16 -5.05
N ARG A 5 0.93 -17.34 -5.71
CA ARG A 5 0.04 -18.43 -5.33
C ARG A 5 0.32 -18.92 -3.91
N ASN A 6 1.58 -19.10 -3.56
CA ASN A 6 1.96 -19.54 -2.22
C ASN A 6 1.57 -18.54 -1.12
N LEU A 7 1.69 -17.22 -1.36
CA LEU A 7 1.18 -16.21 -0.43
C LEU A 7 -0.35 -16.25 -0.31
N ALA A 8 -1.05 -16.40 -1.45
CA ALA A 8 -2.50 -16.55 -1.45
C ALA A 8 -2.97 -17.80 -0.68
N ASP A 9 -2.30 -18.94 -0.88
CA ASP A 9 -2.59 -20.20 -0.19
C ASP A 9 -2.33 -20.12 1.33
N GLN A 10 -1.45 -19.23 1.76
CA GLN A 10 -1.21 -18.90 3.17
C GLN A 10 -2.27 -17.94 3.75
N GLY A 11 -3.24 -17.50 2.95
CA GLY A 11 -4.32 -16.61 3.38
C GLY A 11 -3.99 -15.11 3.27
N PHE A 12 -2.89 -14.72 2.63
CA PHE A 12 -2.61 -13.30 2.37
C PHE A 12 -3.55 -12.76 1.27
N GLU A 13 -4.08 -11.56 1.50
CA GLU A 13 -4.75 -10.79 0.45
C GLU A 13 -3.72 -10.35 -0.60
N ILE A 14 -4.07 -10.53 -1.88
CA ILE A 14 -3.26 -10.08 -3.01
C ILE A 14 -3.88 -8.83 -3.64
N GLY A 15 -3.09 -7.75 -3.73
CA GLY A 15 -3.44 -6.52 -4.44
C GLY A 15 -2.66 -6.36 -5.76
N ALA A 16 -3.17 -5.52 -6.64
CA ALA A 16 -2.50 -5.19 -7.90
C ALA A 16 -1.59 -3.96 -7.77
N HIS A 17 -0.47 -3.96 -8.47
CA HIS A 17 0.47 -2.83 -8.52
C HIS A 17 0.99 -2.57 -9.93
N THR A 18 0.08 -2.69 -10.91
CA THR A 18 0.33 -2.69 -12.34
C THR A 18 1.13 -3.88 -12.87
N TYR A 19 1.12 -4.06 -14.20
CA TYR A 19 1.89 -5.12 -14.86
C TYR A 19 3.41 -4.84 -14.87
N GLY A 20 3.81 -3.60 -15.18
CA GLY A 20 5.21 -3.23 -15.45
C GLY A 20 5.78 -2.13 -14.56
N HIS A 21 5.04 -1.66 -13.55
CA HIS A 21 5.46 -0.59 -12.64
C HIS A 21 5.97 0.70 -13.36
N PRO A 22 5.15 1.27 -14.28
CA PRO A 22 5.52 2.44 -15.08
C PRO A 22 5.92 3.63 -14.20
N MET A 23 6.75 4.51 -14.76
CA MET A 23 7.22 5.70 -14.06
C MET A 23 6.08 6.67 -13.74
N ASP A 24 5.11 6.80 -14.65
CA ASP A 24 3.93 7.62 -14.50
C ASP A 24 2.78 7.00 -15.31
N LEU A 25 1.62 6.77 -14.69
CA LEU A 25 0.45 6.24 -15.39
C LEU A 25 -0.22 7.29 -16.28
N LYS A 26 -0.08 8.58 -15.95
CA LYS A 26 -0.77 9.67 -16.64
C LYS A 26 -0.35 9.82 -18.10
N ILE A 27 0.89 9.44 -18.42
CA ILE A 27 1.46 9.56 -19.77
C ILE A 27 1.14 8.37 -20.69
N LEU A 28 0.54 7.31 -20.14
CA LEU A 28 0.23 6.11 -20.91
C LEU A 28 -1.02 6.33 -21.77
N ASN A 29 -1.07 5.74 -22.96
CA ASN A 29 -2.31 5.69 -23.72
C ASN A 29 -3.31 4.70 -23.10
N ASP A 30 -4.54 4.66 -23.61
CA ASP A 30 -5.61 3.84 -23.03
C ASP A 30 -5.34 2.34 -23.12
N GLU A 31 -4.74 1.86 -24.21
CA GLU A 31 -4.34 0.46 -24.38
C GLU A 31 -3.28 0.05 -23.34
N GLN A 32 -2.30 0.93 -23.11
CA GLN A 32 -1.30 0.73 -22.09
C GLN A 32 -1.92 0.73 -20.69
N LEU A 33 -2.88 1.61 -20.39
CA LEU A 33 -3.60 1.60 -19.11
C LEU A 33 -4.46 0.34 -18.93
N GLU A 34 -5.08 -0.17 -20.00
CA GLU A 34 -5.84 -1.41 -19.99
C GLU A 34 -4.95 -2.59 -19.58
N LEU A 35 -3.79 -2.74 -20.25
CA LEU A 35 -2.80 -3.76 -19.91
C LEU A 35 -2.29 -3.60 -18.47
N GLN A 36 -1.91 -2.38 -18.10
CA GLN A 36 -1.29 -2.10 -16.81
C GLN A 36 -2.27 -2.31 -15.66
N ILE A 37 -3.56 -2.05 -15.81
CA ILE A 37 -4.52 -2.01 -14.70
C ILE A 37 -5.53 -3.14 -14.78
N VAL A 38 -6.23 -3.26 -15.91
CA VAL A 38 -7.36 -4.18 -16.05
C VAL A 38 -6.87 -5.61 -16.28
N ASP A 39 -5.96 -5.82 -17.22
CA ASP A 39 -5.45 -7.16 -17.51
C ASP A 39 -4.54 -7.67 -16.40
N CYS A 40 -3.77 -6.77 -15.76
CA CYS A 40 -3.04 -7.08 -14.52
C CYS A 40 -3.96 -7.67 -13.44
N ARG A 41 -5.16 -7.11 -13.24
CA ARG A 41 -6.13 -7.62 -12.27
C ARG A 41 -6.61 -9.02 -12.64
N LYS A 42 -7.00 -9.25 -13.89
CA LYS A 42 -7.46 -10.56 -14.40
C LYS A 42 -6.37 -11.63 -14.19
N PHE A 43 -5.15 -11.33 -14.59
CA PHE A 43 -4.00 -12.22 -14.45
C PHE A 43 -3.73 -12.59 -12.97
N LEU A 44 -3.79 -11.62 -12.06
CA LEU A 44 -3.61 -11.88 -10.63
C LEU A 44 -4.75 -12.73 -10.04
N GLN A 45 -6.00 -12.52 -10.48
CA GLN A 45 -7.12 -13.37 -10.06
C GLN A 45 -6.93 -14.83 -10.47
N GLU A 46 -6.43 -15.07 -11.69
CA GLU A 46 -6.17 -16.42 -12.18
C GLU A 46 -5.09 -17.13 -11.37
N ILE A 47 -4.00 -16.42 -11.03
CA ILE A 47 -2.89 -16.98 -10.27
C ILE A 47 -3.28 -17.23 -8.81
N ALA A 48 -3.86 -16.20 -8.17
CA ALA A 48 -4.14 -16.19 -6.73
C ALA A 48 -5.47 -16.86 -6.37
N ARG A 49 -6.34 -17.15 -7.35
CA ARG A 49 -7.66 -17.77 -7.18
C ARG A 49 -8.54 -17.08 -6.13
N GLN A 50 -8.40 -15.76 -6.02
CA GLN A 50 -9.14 -14.91 -5.10
C GLN A 50 -9.55 -13.59 -5.78
N SER A 51 -10.48 -12.85 -5.17
CA SER A 51 -10.82 -11.50 -5.61
C SER A 51 -9.65 -10.54 -5.39
N ILE A 52 -9.27 -9.78 -6.41
CA ILE A 52 -8.27 -8.72 -6.28
C ILE A 52 -9.00 -7.39 -6.09
N ASN A 53 -9.07 -6.92 -4.84
CA ASN A 53 -9.88 -5.76 -4.44
C ASN A 53 -9.08 -4.46 -4.30
N TRP A 54 -7.77 -4.55 -4.12
CA TRP A 54 -6.89 -3.40 -3.90
C TRP A 54 -5.98 -3.12 -5.09
N PHE A 55 -5.77 -1.84 -5.35
CA PHE A 55 -4.78 -1.34 -6.30
C PHE A 55 -3.78 -0.39 -5.61
N CYS A 56 -2.52 -0.42 -6.02
CA CYS A 56 -1.50 0.54 -5.59
C CYS A 56 -1.00 1.30 -6.82
N TYR A 57 -1.03 2.63 -6.81
CA TYR A 57 -0.44 3.41 -7.91
C TYR A 57 1.09 3.37 -7.82
N PRO A 58 1.82 2.93 -8.86
CA PRO A 58 3.27 3.06 -8.95
C PRO A 58 3.68 4.50 -8.64
N ARG A 59 4.56 4.64 -7.64
CA ARG A 59 5.10 5.93 -7.20
C ARG A 59 4.02 6.96 -6.77
N GLY A 60 2.78 6.53 -6.56
CA GLY A 60 1.66 7.39 -6.20
C GLY A 60 1.19 8.34 -7.31
N ARG A 61 1.56 8.10 -8.57
CA ARG A 61 1.22 8.98 -9.69
C ARG A 61 -0.04 8.50 -10.39
N TYR A 62 -1.06 9.34 -10.38
CA TYR A 62 -2.36 9.10 -11.01
C TYR A 62 -3.05 10.42 -11.32
N ASP A 63 -4.10 10.35 -12.12
CA ASP A 63 -5.10 11.39 -12.35
C ASP A 63 -6.50 10.74 -12.42
N ASP A 64 -7.54 11.52 -12.69
CA ASP A 64 -8.91 11.00 -12.76
C ASP A 64 -9.12 10.04 -13.93
N ARG A 65 -8.37 10.17 -15.04
CA ARG A 65 -8.42 9.19 -16.13
C ARG A 65 -7.92 7.84 -15.64
N VAL A 66 -6.74 7.81 -15.01
CA VAL A 66 -6.18 6.59 -14.42
C VAL A 66 -7.11 5.99 -13.36
N LYS A 67 -7.70 6.80 -12.49
CA LYS A 67 -8.71 6.34 -11.52
C LYS A 67 -9.93 5.72 -12.19
N GLY A 68 -10.38 6.25 -13.32
CA GLY A 68 -11.47 5.66 -14.11
C GLY A 68 -11.17 4.24 -14.60
N PHE A 69 -9.92 3.96 -14.98
CA PHE A 69 -9.48 2.59 -15.30
C PHE A 69 -9.48 1.69 -14.05
N VAL A 70 -9.01 2.19 -12.91
CA VAL A 70 -9.02 1.45 -11.63
C VAL A 70 -10.46 1.11 -11.21
N GLU A 71 -11.39 2.07 -11.33
CA GLU A 71 -12.79 1.86 -11.02
C GLU A 71 -13.43 0.84 -11.96
N ARG A 72 -13.25 1.00 -13.27
CA ARG A 72 -13.77 0.11 -14.31
C ARG A 72 -13.22 -1.31 -14.21
N ALA A 73 -11.97 -1.47 -13.78
CA ALA A 73 -11.37 -2.77 -13.51
C ALA A 73 -12.07 -3.53 -12.36
N GLY A 74 -12.83 -2.82 -11.52
CA GLY A 74 -13.57 -3.38 -10.40
C GLY A 74 -12.83 -3.35 -9.06
N PHE A 75 -11.75 -2.58 -8.93
CA PHE A 75 -11.07 -2.41 -7.65
C PHE A 75 -11.96 -1.67 -6.64
N LYS A 76 -11.98 -2.16 -5.39
CA LYS A 76 -12.78 -1.57 -4.31
C LYS A 76 -12.08 -0.39 -3.68
N LYS A 77 -10.76 -0.51 -3.48
CA LYS A 77 -9.91 0.49 -2.87
C LYS A 77 -8.61 0.64 -3.66
N ALA A 78 -8.01 1.82 -3.61
CA ALA A 78 -6.67 2.03 -4.14
C ALA A 78 -5.86 2.98 -3.27
N ARG A 79 -4.53 2.78 -3.22
CA ARG A 79 -3.61 3.55 -2.38
C ARG A 79 -2.53 4.28 -3.17
N THR A 80 -2.19 5.46 -2.66
CA THR A 80 -1.09 6.31 -3.14
C THR A 80 0.18 6.07 -2.31
N THR A 81 1.20 6.91 -2.49
CA THR A 81 2.43 6.91 -1.68
C THR A 81 2.50 8.09 -0.69
N ALA A 82 1.43 8.89 -0.61
CA ALA A 82 1.32 9.99 0.34
C ALA A 82 1.34 9.43 1.77
N VAL A 83 2.05 10.12 2.66
CA VAL A 83 2.16 9.76 4.08
C VAL A 83 1.33 10.75 4.87
N GLU A 84 0.10 10.37 5.18
CA GLU A 84 -0.91 11.23 5.80
C GLU A 84 -1.79 10.40 6.74
N ILE A 85 -2.45 11.06 7.68
CA ILE A 85 -3.49 10.39 8.48
C ILE A 85 -4.74 10.27 7.58
N PRO A 86 -5.34 9.08 7.46
CA PRO A 86 -6.50 8.88 6.59
C PRO A 86 -7.74 9.56 7.19
N TRP A 87 -7.89 10.87 6.99
CA TRP A 87 -9.01 11.68 7.48
C TRP A 87 -10.33 11.46 6.70
N ALA A 88 -10.55 10.27 6.15
CA ALA A 88 -11.56 9.94 5.12
C ALA A 88 -11.23 10.60 3.78
N LEU A 89 -10.55 9.83 2.94
CA LEU A 89 -10.11 10.23 1.61
C LEU A 89 -10.72 9.28 0.58
N ASP A 90 -10.82 9.78 -0.64
CA ASP A 90 -11.22 9.05 -1.84
C ASP A 90 -10.78 7.58 -1.77
N ARG A 91 -11.74 6.64 -1.82
CA ARG A 91 -11.47 5.20 -1.69
C ARG A 91 -10.48 4.70 -2.75
N LEU A 92 -10.40 5.38 -3.90
CA LEU A 92 -9.47 5.08 -4.98
C LEU A 92 -8.19 5.91 -4.92
N ALA A 93 -7.94 6.62 -3.83
CA ALA A 93 -6.72 7.39 -3.59
C ALA A 93 -6.40 7.52 -2.10
N LEU A 94 -6.49 6.40 -1.37
CA LEU A 94 -6.18 6.36 0.06
C LEU A 94 -4.70 6.66 0.29
N PRO A 95 -4.34 7.52 1.26
CA PRO A 95 -2.95 7.69 1.65
C PRO A 95 -2.47 6.47 2.43
N THR A 96 -1.18 6.50 2.76
CA THR A 96 -0.54 5.57 3.69
C THR A 96 -0.18 6.30 4.98
N SER A 97 0.08 5.57 6.06
CA SER A 97 0.43 6.17 7.35
C SER A 97 1.92 6.08 7.63
N ILE A 98 2.52 4.93 7.34
CA ILE A 98 3.90 4.60 7.69
C ILE A 98 4.53 3.84 6.53
N HIS A 99 5.59 4.39 5.96
CA HIS A 99 6.54 3.68 5.11
C HIS A 99 7.72 3.15 5.95
N CYS A 100 8.07 1.86 5.79
CA CYS A 100 9.20 1.19 6.43
C CYS A 100 10.55 1.58 5.82
N TYR A 101 10.73 2.88 5.62
CA TYR A 101 11.94 3.53 5.13
C TYR A 101 11.86 5.01 5.51
N ASN A 102 13.00 5.66 5.78
CA ASN A 102 13.01 7.06 6.20
C ASN A 102 12.54 8.00 5.09
N ARG A 103 11.44 8.69 5.35
CA ARG A 103 10.78 9.60 4.42
C ARG A 103 10.97 11.06 4.84
N LYS A 104 10.94 11.99 3.88
CA LYS A 104 11.05 13.44 4.16
C LYS A 104 9.95 13.91 5.14
N GLU A 105 8.79 13.28 5.06
CA GLU A 105 7.62 13.49 5.90
C GLU A 105 7.90 13.21 7.38
N TYR A 106 8.96 12.45 7.68
CA TYR A 106 9.37 12.13 9.05
C TYR A 106 10.25 13.21 9.68
N LYS A 107 10.64 14.24 8.92
CA LYS A 107 11.43 15.38 9.41
C LYS A 107 12.71 14.94 10.13
N GLY A 108 13.44 14.00 9.52
CA GLY A 108 14.69 13.45 10.06
C GLY A 108 14.53 12.40 11.17
N LYS A 109 13.30 12.08 11.58
CA LYS A 109 13.07 10.99 12.54
C LYS A 109 13.23 9.63 11.86
N ASP A 110 13.83 8.69 12.58
CA ASP A 110 13.83 7.27 12.21
C ASP A 110 12.39 6.75 12.05
N TRP A 111 12.16 5.94 11.03
CA TRP A 111 10.82 5.48 10.67
C TRP A 111 10.16 4.63 11.75
N LEU A 112 10.91 3.83 12.54
CA LEU A 112 10.35 3.06 13.65
C LEU A 112 9.87 3.99 14.76
N ARG A 113 10.65 5.04 15.06
CA ARG A 113 10.23 6.07 16.03
C ARG A 113 9.00 6.83 15.55
N TYR A 114 8.96 7.18 14.26
CA TYR A 114 7.80 7.82 13.63
C TYR A 114 6.56 6.92 13.71
N ALA A 115 6.69 5.64 13.35
CA ALA A 115 5.63 4.65 13.39
C ALA A 115 5.02 4.52 14.79
N LYS A 116 5.86 4.32 15.82
CA LYS A 116 5.40 4.20 17.21
C LYS A 116 4.68 5.46 17.70
N TYR A 117 5.19 6.64 17.35
CA TYR A 117 4.55 7.90 17.70
C TYR A 117 3.13 7.99 17.12
N TRP A 118 2.97 7.74 15.83
CA TRP A 118 1.67 7.85 15.15
C TRP A 118 0.68 6.80 15.57
N ILE A 119 1.12 5.54 15.71
CA ILE A 119 0.27 4.46 16.19
C ILE A 119 -0.28 4.79 17.59
N LYS A 120 0.58 5.26 18.51
CA LYS A 120 0.15 5.68 19.86
C LYS A 120 -0.79 6.89 19.83
N PHE A 121 -0.51 7.86 18.94
CA PHE A 121 -1.34 9.04 18.79
C PHE A 121 -2.76 8.70 18.31
N LEU A 122 -2.89 7.74 17.39
CA LEU A 122 -4.18 7.32 16.83
C LEU A 122 -4.95 6.42 17.80
N ASP A 123 -4.27 5.54 18.55
CA ASP A 123 -4.89 4.66 19.55
C ASP A 123 -5.61 5.43 20.68
N GLY A 124 -5.18 6.67 20.97
CA GLY A 124 -5.80 7.55 21.97
C GLY A 124 -6.83 8.55 21.43
N ASN A 125 -7.03 8.65 20.11
CA ASN A 125 -7.85 9.70 19.49
C ASN A 125 -8.97 9.10 18.63
N PHE A 126 -10.13 8.83 19.27
CA PHE A 126 -11.38 8.35 18.66
C PHE A 126 -11.98 9.24 17.54
N LYS A 127 -11.34 10.36 17.20
CA LYS A 127 -11.79 11.28 16.13
C LYS A 127 -11.05 11.07 14.80
N ALA A 128 -10.09 10.15 14.72
CA ALA A 128 -9.53 9.74 13.43
C ALA A 128 -10.62 8.96 12.65
N PRO A 129 -11.05 9.44 11.48
CA PRO A 129 -12.22 8.91 10.78
C PRO A 129 -11.97 7.55 10.11
N ALA A 130 -10.72 7.11 10.03
CA ALA A 130 -10.38 5.70 9.85
C ALA A 130 -9.60 5.23 11.07
N ASN A 131 -10.15 4.26 11.80
CA ASN A 131 -9.49 3.55 12.91
C ASN A 131 -8.41 2.56 12.38
N GLU A 132 -7.74 2.90 11.28
CA GLU A 132 -6.81 2.04 10.55
C GLU A 132 -5.47 2.76 10.35
N VAL A 133 -4.37 2.03 10.57
CA VAL A 133 -3.00 2.49 10.30
C VAL A 133 -2.41 1.65 9.18
N HIS A 134 -1.95 2.30 8.11
CA HIS A 134 -1.33 1.63 6.97
C HIS A 134 0.19 1.64 7.11
N ILE A 135 0.76 0.48 7.46
CA ILE A 135 2.20 0.22 7.43
C ILE A 135 2.53 -0.45 6.09
N TRP A 136 3.49 0.09 5.34
CA TRP A 136 3.91 -0.47 4.07
C TRP A 136 5.41 -0.32 3.85
N GLY A 137 5.96 -1.11 2.93
CA GLY A 137 7.34 -1.02 2.50
C GLY A 137 7.62 -2.06 1.43
N HIS A 138 8.84 -2.06 0.90
CA HIS A 138 9.30 -3.10 -0.01
C HIS A 138 10.28 -4.02 0.70
N ALA A 139 10.16 -5.33 0.52
CA ALA A 139 11.10 -6.30 1.08
C ALA A 139 12.55 -5.97 0.69
N TRP A 140 12.81 -5.68 -0.59
CA TRP A 140 14.14 -5.31 -1.07
C TRP A 140 14.70 -4.03 -0.44
N GLU A 141 13.84 -3.08 -0.07
CA GLU A 141 14.25 -1.83 0.57
C GLU A 141 14.62 -2.10 2.03
N ILE A 142 13.82 -2.90 2.72
CA ILE A 142 14.09 -3.34 4.10
C ILE A 142 15.38 -4.17 4.16
N ASP A 143 15.58 -5.10 3.21
CA ASP A 143 16.83 -5.87 3.04
C ASP A 143 18.03 -4.93 2.87
N LYS A 144 17.94 -4.01 1.91
CA LYS A 144 19.03 -3.08 1.58
C LYS A 144 19.49 -2.25 2.77
N TYR A 145 18.57 -1.86 3.65
CA TYR A 145 18.87 -1.03 4.82
C TYR A 145 19.03 -1.82 6.12
N GLY A 146 18.94 -3.16 6.10
CA GLY A 146 19.08 -3.99 7.30
C GLY A 146 17.96 -3.78 8.32
N ASP A 147 16.77 -3.36 7.87
CA ASP A 147 15.71 -2.85 8.73
C ASP A 147 14.68 -3.92 9.17
N TRP A 148 14.91 -5.20 8.85
CA TRP A 148 14.01 -6.30 9.26
C TRP A 148 13.83 -6.37 10.77
N GLU A 149 14.91 -6.18 11.55
CA GLU A 149 14.84 -6.17 13.00
C GLU A 149 13.98 -4.99 13.51
N LYS A 150 14.00 -3.84 12.83
CA LYS A 150 13.12 -2.71 13.17
C LYS A 150 11.65 -3.02 12.90
N LEU A 151 11.35 -3.68 11.78
CA LEU A 151 9.98 -4.10 11.46
C LEU A 151 9.47 -5.14 12.47
N GLU A 152 10.29 -6.11 12.84
CA GLU A 152 9.96 -7.07 13.89
C GLU A 152 9.74 -6.39 15.25
N LYS A 153 10.60 -5.43 15.61
CA LYS A 153 10.44 -4.60 16.83
C LYS A 153 9.13 -3.81 16.81
N LEU A 154 8.70 -3.31 15.66
CA LEU A 154 7.40 -2.64 15.53
C LEU A 154 6.26 -3.61 15.78
N PHE A 155 6.23 -4.75 15.09
CA PHE A 155 5.15 -5.73 15.24
C PHE A 155 5.08 -6.34 16.65
N LYS A 156 6.22 -6.65 17.28
CA LYS A 156 6.28 -7.08 18.68
C LYS A 156 5.73 -6.02 19.64
N TRP A 157 5.96 -4.74 19.35
CA TRP A 157 5.46 -3.63 20.17
C TRP A 157 3.94 -3.45 19.99
N ILE A 158 3.40 -3.59 18.77
CA ILE A 158 1.96 -3.53 18.48
C ILE A 158 1.22 -4.73 19.09
N SER A 159 1.73 -5.96 18.91
CA SER A 159 1.04 -7.18 19.35
C SER A 159 0.87 -7.26 20.87
N ARG A 160 1.72 -6.56 21.62
CA ARG A 160 1.64 -6.44 23.08
C ARG A 160 0.71 -5.31 23.55
N LYS A 161 0.11 -4.56 22.61
CA LYS A 161 -0.81 -3.42 22.80
C LYS A 161 -0.43 -2.51 23.98
N TYR A 162 0.85 -2.13 23.96
CA TYR A 162 1.54 -1.14 24.79
C TYR A 162 1.64 -1.43 26.31
N LEU A 163 2.80 -1.94 26.78
CA LEU A 163 3.28 -1.67 28.15
C LEU A 163 3.66 -0.19 28.29
#